data_AF-A0A1W9SF44-F1
#
_entry.id   AF-A0A1W9SF44-F1
#
_cell.length_a   1.000
_cell.length_b   1.000
_cell.length_c   1.000
_cell.angle_alpha   90.00
_cell.angle_beta   90.00
_cell.angle_gamma   90.00
#
_symmetry.space_group_name_H-M   'P 1'
#
loop_
_entity.id
_entity.type
_entity.pdbx_description
1 polymer ?
#
loop_
_entity_poly.entity_id
_entity_poly.type
_entity_poly.pdbx_seq_one_letter_code
_entity_poly.pdbx_strand_id
1 'polypeptide(L)'
;MIAGLSIASFLLDEGKMMNRLLIRIITILLIMLALSTYAIAQRVVKYPDNKQDIKVRWNWGLEQSREKINKDGFWLGYSIQRLMGENSFIGCFNTDNEKETSLSEMIYGKNEKQHYKKIPDDEVVREAAKKVLKRINDPDAPVDKVIKEVAILFRFENGSYKSNEISEIVISNLSLHVDLENSPLIWLGKVTDYESVTFLEKQYKKVTNEEAKEDLITAISLHQTSDRVINFLGKIIFSKETDELRGKAVFWIAEHETERVLKILIKTVEKDRSVEVREKAVFSLSRMKNERATEALIDLAYRAKNREIRKKAIFWLGQKASKKSVKALKKVVNDDSDYELQKRAVFALSQLPDNKGVPHLIKIAKTHSNREIRKKAIFWLGQSADPRALETLVKIVRK
;
A
#
# COMPACT_ATOMS: atom_id res chain seq x y z
N MET A 1 -76.84 45.37 31.75
CA MET A 1 -75.38 45.48 31.77
C MET A 1 -74.73 44.09 31.65
N ILE A 2 -75.07 43.28 30.62
CA ILE A 2 -74.57 41.89 30.44
C ILE A 2 -74.38 41.54 28.94
N ALA A 3 -73.89 42.47 28.12
CA ALA A 3 -73.58 42.17 26.70
C ALA A 3 -72.14 42.54 26.28
N GLY A 4 -71.36 43.19 27.15
CA GLY A 4 -69.99 43.64 26.85
C GLY A 4 -68.86 42.67 27.22
N LEU A 5 -69.14 41.61 28.00
CA LEU A 5 -68.12 40.71 28.54
C LEU A 5 -67.84 39.46 27.68
N SER A 6 -68.67 39.19 26.67
CA SER A 6 -68.52 37.97 25.82
C SER A 6 -67.60 38.15 24.62
N ILE A 7 -67.39 39.38 24.12
CA ILE A 7 -66.55 39.63 22.93
C ILE A 7 -65.09 39.84 23.34
N ALA A 8 -64.85 40.50 24.47
CA ALA A 8 -63.49 40.71 24.99
C ALA A 8 -62.83 39.39 25.45
N SER A 9 -63.59 38.47 26.04
CA SER A 9 -63.09 37.13 26.42
C SER A 9 -62.79 36.26 25.20
N PHE A 10 -63.62 36.32 24.15
CA PHE A 10 -63.41 35.61 22.89
C PHE A 10 -62.16 36.11 22.12
N LEU A 11 -61.97 37.44 22.03
CA LEU A 11 -60.79 38.04 21.38
C LEU A 11 -59.48 37.83 22.16
N LEU A 12 -59.54 37.78 23.49
CA LEU A 12 -58.39 37.44 24.34
C LEU A 12 -57.97 35.96 24.20
N ASP A 13 -58.93 35.06 23.97
CA ASP A 13 -58.66 33.64 23.79
C ASP A 13 -58.15 33.34 22.38
N GLU A 14 -58.70 33.97 21.34
CA GLU A 14 -58.14 33.92 19.98
C GLU A 14 -56.72 34.51 19.91
N GLY A 15 -56.47 35.64 20.58
CA GLY A 15 -55.13 36.23 20.66
C GLY A 15 -54.11 35.32 21.36
N LYS A 16 -54.51 34.63 22.44
CA LYS A 16 -53.67 33.62 23.10
C LYS A 16 -53.49 32.37 22.25
N MET A 17 -54.51 31.96 21.50
CA MET A 17 -54.46 30.81 20.60
C MET A 17 -53.54 31.08 19.42
N MET A 18 -53.63 32.26 18.79
CA MET A 18 -52.72 32.70 17.73
C MET A 18 -51.28 32.80 18.22
N ASN A 19 -51.06 33.34 19.43
CA ASN A 19 -49.71 33.47 19.97
C ASN A 19 -49.09 32.10 20.30
N ARG A 20 -49.89 31.14 20.80
CA ARG A 20 -49.44 29.74 20.98
C ARG A 20 -49.17 29.05 19.65
N LEU A 21 -49.96 29.31 18.61
CA LEU A 21 -49.75 28.78 17.28
C LEU A 21 -48.47 29.34 16.65
N LEU A 22 -48.25 30.64 16.77
CA LEU A 22 -47.06 31.33 16.27
C LEU A 22 -45.79 30.86 17.00
N ILE A 23 -45.85 30.72 18.33
CA ILE A 23 -44.74 30.16 19.12
C ILE A 23 -44.47 28.71 18.71
N ARG A 24 -45.49 27.87 18.50
CA ARG A 24 -45.30 26.49 17.99
C ARG A 24 -44.68 26.47 16.60
N ILE A 25 -45.12 27.33 15.68
CA ILE A 25 -44.56 27.43 14.32
C ILE A 25 -43.10 27.88 14.39
N ILE A 26 -42.79 28.91 15.18
CA ILE A 26 -41.42 29.41 15.38
C ILE A 26 -40.55 28.34 16.06
N THR A 27 -41.09 27.59 17.02
CA THR A 27 -40.36 26.50 17.70
C THR A 27 -40.14 25.33 16.75
N ILE A 28 -41.10 24.98 15.89
CA ILE A 28 -40.93 23.96 14.84
C ILE A 28 -39.94 24.45 13.80
N LEU A 29 -39.97 25.71 13.38
CA LEU A 29 -39.00 26.31 12.46
C LEU A 29 -37.60 26.36 13.08
N LEU A 30 -37.47 26.72 14.37
CA LEU A 30 -36.20 26.70 15.10
C LEU A 30 -35.71 25.27 15.34
N ILE A 31 -36.60 24.29 15.56
CA ILE A 31 -36.25 22.86 15.65
C ILE A 31 -35.88 22.34 14.26
N MET A 32 -36.53 22.74 13.18
CA MET A 32 -36.17 22.37 11.80
C MET A 32 -34.86 23.05 11.36
N LEU A 33 -34.64 24.30 11.75
CA LEU A 33 -33.40 25.04 11.51
C LEU A 33 -32.27 24.48 12.37
N ALA A 34 -32.55 24.13 13.63
CA ALA A 34 -31.64 23.44 14.52
C ALA A 34 -31.37 22.02 14.03
N LEU A 35 -32.33 21.25 13.51
CA LEU A 35 -32.13 19.94 12.88
C LEU A 35 -31.44 20.04 11.52
N SER A 36 -31.53 21.18 10.83
CA SER A 36 -30.75 21.45 9.62
C SER A 36 -29.31 21.88 9.93
N THR A 37 -29.05 22.35 11.16
CA THR A 37 -27.73 22.77 11.64
C THR A 37 -27.11 21.80 12.67
N TYR A 38 -27.87 20.83 13.19
CA TYR A 38 -27.41 19.70 14.01
C TYR A 38 -27.24 18.48 13.11
N ALA A 39 -26.00 17.99 13.09
CA ALA A 39 -25.52 16.87 12.29
C ALA A 39 -25.59 17.11 10.78
N ILE A 40 -24.54 17.75 10.24
CA ILE A 40 -24.04 17.34 8.93
C ILE A 40 -23.54 15.90 9.12
N ALA A 41 -24.46 14.93 9.12
CA ALA A 41 -24.09 13.55 8.94
C ALA A 41 -23.25 13.51 7.67
N GLN A 42 -22.03 12.98 7.78
CA GLN A 42 -21.07 12.85 6.68
C GLN A 42 -21.81 12.33 5.44
N ARG A 43 -22.09 13.24 4.50
CA ARG A 43 -23.14 13.00 3.50
C ARG A 43 -22.52 12.24 2.34
N VAL A 44 -22.77 10.93 2.29
CA VAL A 44 -22.42 10.12 1.12
C VAL A 44 -23.46 10.34 0.03
N VAL A 45 -23.03 10.83 -1.13
CA VAL A 45 -23.86 10.99 -2.34
C VAL A 45 -23.43 9.95 -3.36
N LYS A 46 -24.32 9.04 -3.74
CA LYS A 46 -23.99 7.93 -4.65
C LYS A 46 -24.39 8.24 -6.08
N TYR A 47 -23.54 7.87 -7.03
CA TYR A 47 -23.92 7.86 -8.44
C TYR A 47 -25.02 6.83 -8.70
N PRO A 48 -26.09 7.17 -9.44
CA PRO A 48 -27.25 6.31 -9.60
C PRO A 48 -27.04 5.12 -10.56
N ASP A 49 -26.11 5.20 -11.51
CA ASP A 49 -25.94 4.19 -12.58
C ASP A 49 -24.48 3.70 -12.70
N ASN A 50 -24.17 2.58 -12.06
CA ASN A 50 -22.80 2.04 -12.08
C ASN A 50 -22.33 1.47 -13.44
N LYS A 51 -23.17 1.47 -14.48
CA LYS A 51 -22.82 0.95 -15.82
C LYS A 51 -22.19 2.00 -16.73
N GLN A 52 -22.28 3.29 -16.38
CA GLN A 52 -21.69 4.35 -17.20
C GLN A 52 -20.18 4.42 -17.01
N ASP A 53 -19.48 4.86 -18.05
CA ASP A 53 -18.03 5.07 -18.04
C ASP A 53 -17.63 6.00 -16.87
N ILE A 54 -16.52 5.67 -16.21
CA ILE A 54 -16.00 6.42 -15.06
C ILE A 54 -15.84 7.92 -15.33
N LYS A 55 -15.55 8.33 -16.57
CA LYS A 55 -15.47 9.75 -16.96
C LYS A 55 -16.82 10.46 -16.80
N VAL A 56 -17.91 9.82 -17.19
CA VAL A 56 -19.27 10.41 -17.08
C VAL A 56 -19.63 10.56 -15.60
N ARG A 57 -19.39 9.50 -14.83
CA ARG A 57 -19.59 9.46 -13.38
C ARG A 57 -18.76 10.53 -12.65
N TRP A 58 -17.50 10.67 -13.04
CA TRP A 58 -16.58 11.67 -12.50
C TRP A 58 -17.06 13.09 -12.75
N ASN A 59 -17.46 13.40 -13.98
CA ASN A 59 -17.98 14.72 -14.33
C ASN A 59 -19.26 15.05 -13.55
N TRP A 60 -20.19 14.10 -13.47
CA TRP A 60 -21.37 14.25 -12.62
C TRP A 60 -20.99 14.51 -11.16
N GLY A 61 -19.97 13.81 -10.65
CA GLY A 61 -19.51 14.01 -9.28
C GLY A 61 -18.95 15.41 -9.04
N LEU A 62 -18.21 15.94 -10.01
CA LEU A 62 -17.76 17.34 -9.99
C LEU A 62 -18.90 18.35 -10.12
N GLU A 63 -20.01 18.01 -10.79
CA GLU A 63 -21.21 18.86 -10.84
C GLU A 63 -21.95 18.84 -9.50
N GLN A 64 -22.11 17.67 -8.89
CA GLN A 64 -22.75 17.52 -7.58
C GLN A 64 -22.04 18.27 -6.47
N SER A 65 -20.70 18.40 -6.54
CA SER A 65 -19.95 19.19 -5.56
C SER A 65 -20.15 20.70 -5.73
N ARG A 66 -20.50 21.18 -6.93
CA ARG A 66 -20.76 22.61 -7.21
C ARG A 66 -22.11 23.09 -6.65
N GLU A 67 -23.09 22.19 -6.58
CA GLU A 67 -24.43 22.50 -6.07
C GLU A 67 -24.53 22.47 -4.54
N LYS A 68 -23.54 21.86 -3.87
CA LYS A 68 -23.54 21.59 -2.41
C LYS A 68 -22.25 22.11 -1.80
N ILE A 69 -22.14 23.44 -1.71
CA ILE A 69 -20.98 24.14 -1.18
C ILE A 69 -20.75 23.75 0.29
N ASN A 70 -19.73 22.93 0.55
CA ASN A 70 -19.12 22.82 1.88
C ASN A 70 -17.87 23.70 1.92
N LYS A 71 -17.60 24.34 3.07
CA LYS A 71 -16.46 25.24 3.25
C LYS A 71 -15.11 24.51 3.27
N ASP A 72 -15.10 23.20 3.46
CA ASP A 72 -13.89 22.42 3.72
C ASP A 72 -13.47 21.52 2.54
N GLY A 73 -14.26 21.53 1.45
CA GLY A 73 -14.00 20.71 0.26
C GLY A 73 -14.92 19.49 0.14
N PHE A 74 -14.52 18.52 -0.68
CA PHE A 74 -15.26 17.26 -0.89
C PHE A 74 -14.33 16.13 -1.34
N TRP A 75 -14.81 14.90 -1.19
CA TRP A 75 -14.15 13.69 -1.68
C TRP A 75 -14.92 13.11 -2.87
N LEU A 76 -14.19 12.65 -3.89
CA LEU A 76 -14.70 11.78 -4.94
C LEU A 76 -14.07 10.40 -4.78
N GLY A 77 -14.87 9.34 -4.85
CA GLY A 77 -14.36 7.99 -4.62
C GLY A 77 -14.98 6.95 -5.54
N TYR A 78 -14.21 5.92 -5.89
CA TYR A 78 -14.71 4.71 -6.52
C TYR A 78 -13.94 3.48 -6.00
N SER A 79 -14.47 2.28 -6.21
CA SER A 79 -13.77 1.03 -5.85
C SER A 79 -13.32 0.23 -7.05
N ILE A 80 -12.23 -0.51 -6.86
CA ILE A 80 -11.78 -1.61 -7.73
C ILE A 80 -11.78 -2.91 -6.94
N GLN A 81 -11.77 -4.05 -7.65
CA GLN A 81 -11.63 -5.37 -7.04
C GLN A 81 -10.20 -5.87 -7.15
N ARG A 82 -9.63 -6.28 -6.03
CA ARG A 82 -8.27 -6.82 -5.96
C ARG A 82 -8.26 -8.17 -5.26
N LEU A 83 -7.53 -9.12 -5.83
CA LEU A 83 -7.22 -10.38 -5.17
C LEU A 83 -6.10 -10.15 -4.14
N MET A 84 -6.40 -10.33 -2.86
CA MET A 84 -5.52 -10.01 -1.73
C MET A 84 -5.45 -11.18 -0.75
N GLY A 85 -4.41 -11.22 0.10
CA GLY A 85 -4.41 -12.13 1.23
C GLY A 85 -5.59 -11.83 2.17
N GLU A 86 -6.22 -12.87 2.71
CA GLU A 86 -7.37 -12.76 3.61
C GLU A 86 -7.11 -11.79 4.77
N ASN A 87 -5.92 -11.85 5.37
CA ASN A 87 -5.50 -10.98 6.47
C ASN A 87 -4.62 -9.80 6.03
N SER A 88 -4.61 -9.46 4.73
CA SER A 88 -3.88 -8.32 4.20
C SER A 88 -4.83 -7.15 3.93
N PHE A 89 -4.40 -5.95 4.27
CA PHE A 89 -5.18 -4.73 4.03
C PHE A 89 -4.32 -3.65 3.38
N ILE A 90 -4.97 -2.73 2.70
CA ILE A 90 -4.42 -1.50 2.12
C ILE A 90 -5.15 -0.36 2.81
N GLY A 91 -4.40 0.60 3.36
CA GLY A 91 -4.95 1.74 4.12
C GLY A 91 -4.27 1.87 5.48
N CYS A 92 -4.65 2.91 6.22
CA CYS A 92 -4.16 3.18 7.56
C CYS A 92 -4.96 2.40 8.62
N PHE A 93 -4.27 1.96 9.67
CA PHE A 93 -4.89 1.40 10.86
C PHE A 93 -4.81 2.43 11.97
N ASN A 94 -5.97 2.83 12.50
CA ASN A 94 -6.02 3.48 13.80
C ASN A 94 -6.28 2.39 14.85
N THR A 95 -5.27 2.05 15.65
CA THR A 95 -5.39 1.01 16.68
C THR A 95 -6.12 1.49 17.94
N ASP A 96 -6.40 2.79 18.04
CA ASP A 96 -6.80 3.42 19.30
C ASP A 96 -8.32 3.50 19.45
N ASN A 97 -9.10 3.19 18.40
CA ASN A 97 -10.56 3.28 18.44
C ASN A 97 -11.26 2.07 17.80
N GLU A 98 -11.70 1.11 18.62
CA GLU A 98 -12.55 -0.02 18.20
C GLU A 98 -13.96 0.38 17.68
N LYS A 99 -14.26 1.69 17.56
CA LYS A 99 -15.61 2.22 17.26
C LYS A 99 -15.69 3.05 15.97
N GLU A 100 -14.64 3.13 15.18
CA GLU A 100 -14.66 3.90 13.94
C GLU A 100 -15.52 3.22 12.86
N THR A 101 -16.38 4.00 12.20
CA THR A 101 -17.27 3.49 11.13
C THR A 101 -16.44 3.21 9.88
N SER A 102 -16.55 2.00 9.32
CA SER A 102 -15.82 1.64 8.10
C SER A 102 -16.34 2.40 6.88
N LEU A 103 -15.51 2.55 5.85
CA LEU A 103 -15.92 3.17 4.59
C LEU A 103 -17.12 2.44 3.96
N SER A 104 -17.18 1.10 4.10
CA SER A 104 -18.31 0.30 3.67
C SER A 104 -19.60 0.67 4.40
N GLU A 105 -19.55 0.84 5.72
CA GLU A 105 -20.72 1.24 6.50
C GLU A 105 -21.12 2.69 6.23
N MET A 106 -20.15 3.59 5.99
CA MET A 106 -20.42 4.97 5.57
C MET A 106 -21.14 5.00 4.23
N ILE A 107 -20.68 4.21 3.26
CA ILE A 107 -21.25 4.17 1.93
C ILE A 107 -22.59 3.44 1.95
N TYR A 108 -22.64 2.19 2.41
CA TYR A 108 -23.79 1.30 2.24
C TYR A 108 -24.72 1.19 3.45
N GLY A 109 -24.32 1.73 4.61
CA GLY A 109 -25.02 1.60 5.88
C GLY A 109 -24.66 0.30 6.63
N LYS A 110 -24.98 0.25 7.93
CA LYS A 110 -24.67 -0.88 8.83
C LYS A 110 -25.37 -2.21 8.51
N ASN A 111 -26.33 -2.21 7.58
CA ASN A 111 -27.21 -3.36 7.33
C ASN A 111 -26.73 -4.31 6.21
N GLU A 112 -25.66 -4.00 5.49
CA GLU A 112 -24.98 -5.00 4.68
C GLU A 112 -24.13 -5.89 5.58
N LYS A 113 -24.73 -6.98 6.05
CA LYS A 113 -24.05 -8.06 6.77
C LYS A 113 -22.85 -8.54 5.94
N GLN A 114 -21.65 -8.02 6.21
CA GLN A 114 -20.44 -8.80 5.97
C GLN A 114 -20.66 -10.11 6.73
N HIS A 115 -20.76 -11.21 5.99
CA HIS A 115 -21.00 -12.54 6.53
C HIS A 115 -19.78 -12.97 7.36
N TYR A 116 -19.65 -12.45 8.58
CA TYR A 116 -18.86 -13.11 9.60
C TYR A 116 -19.70 -14.31 10.04
N LYS A 117 -19.40 -15.47 9.44
CA LYS A 117 -19.98 -16.75 9.83
C LYS A 117 -19.84 -16.89 11.35
N LYS A 118 -20.94 -17.28 12.01
CA LYS A 118 -21.01 -17.70 13.41
C LYS A 118 -19.74 -18.46 13.79
N ILE A 119 -19.11 -18.11 14.93
CA ILE A 119 -17.89 -18.77 15.42
C ILE A 119 -18.12 -20.28 15.35
N PRO A 120 -17.38 -21.00 14.49
CA PRO A 120 -17.63 -22.40 14.27
C PRO A 120 -17.14 -23.21 15.48
N ASP A 121 -17.61 -24.45 15.56
CA ASP A 121 -17.32 -25.44 16.61
C ASP A 121 -15.83 -25.51 16.99
N ASP A 122 -15.52 -25.95 18.21
CA ASP A 122 -14.16 -25.96 18.80
C ASP A 122 -13.11 -26.64 17.89
N GLU A 123 -13.54 -27.62 17.09
CA GLU A 123 -12.69 -28.30 16.11
C GLU A 123 -12.28 -27.39 14.95
N VAL A 124 -13.18 -26.54 14.46
CA VAL A 124 -12.89 -25.58 13.38
C VAL A 124 -11.98 -24.46 13.90
N VAL A 125 -12.15 -24.03 15.16
CA VAL A 125 -11.24 -23.08 15.82
C VAL A 125 -9.86 -23.69 15.99
N ARG A 126 -9.76 -24.96 16.42
CA ARG A 126 -8.48 -25.67 16.53
C ARG A 126 -7.79 -25.86 15.18
N GLU A 127 -8.52 -26.18 14.12
CA GLU A 127 -7.96 -26.30 12.78
C GLU A 127 -7.55 -24.94 12.20
N ALA A 128 -8.31 -23.88 12.46
CA ALA A 128 -7.90 -22.50 12.13
C ALA A 128 -6.64 -22.10 12.90
N ALA A 129 -6.56 -22.39 14.20
CA ALA A 129 -5.39 -22.13 15.03
C ALA A 129 -4.16 -22.93 14.55
N LYS A 130 -4.32 -24.21 14.19
CA LYS A 130 -3.25 -25.00 13.57
C LYS A 130 -2.80 -24.42 12.23
N LYS A 131 -3.72 -23.94 11.38
CA LYS A 131 -3.37 -23.23 10.13
C LYS A 131 -2.60 -21.94 10.41
N VAL A 132 -3.01 -21.16 11.40
CA VAL A 132 -2.32 -19.93 11.82
C VAL A 132 -0.93 -20.26 12.37
N LEU A 133 -0.79 -21.24 13.28
CA LEU A 133 0.49 -21.69 13.82
C LEU A 133 1.40 -22.26 12.74
N LYS A 134 0.85 -23.00 11.77
CA LYS A 134 1.59 -23.50 10.61
C LYS A 134 2.09 -22.33 9.74
N ARG A 135 1.30 -21.28 9.54
CA ARG A 135 1.70 -20.05 8.83
C ARG A 135 2.76 -19.24 9.58
N ILE A 136 2.67 -19.17 10.91
CA ILE A 136 3.70 -18.52 11.75
C ILE A 136 5.04 -19.25 11.61
N ASN A 137 5.00 -20.58 11.51
CA ASN A 137 6.19 -21.43 11.42
C ASN A 137 6.68 -21.67 9.98
N ASP A 138 5.91 -21.28 8.96
CA ASP A 138 6.25 -21.41 7.54
C ASP A 138 5.87 -20.12 6.79
N PRO A 139 6.82 -19.17 6.64
CA PRO A 139 6.60 -17.91 5.93
C PRO A 139 6.20 -18.07 4.45
N ASP A 140 6.46 -19.24 3.88
CA ASP A 140 6.14 -19.58 2.49
C ASP A 140 4.79 -20.31 2.36
N ALA A 141 4.09 -20.56 3.48
CA ALA A 141 2.79 -21.21 3.46
C ALA A 141 1.79 -20.41 2.60
N PRO A 142 0.94 -21.10 1.81
CA PRO A 142 -0.08 -20.43 1.00
C PRO A 142 -0.99 -19.55 1.87
N VAL A 143 -1.01 -18.25 1.57
CA VAL A 143 -1.97 -17.32 2.14
C VAL A 143 -3.27 -17.45 1.35
N ASP A 144 -4.38 -17.73 2.05
CA ASP A 144 -5.70 -17.74 1.42
C ASP A 144 -5.95 -16.38 0.78
N LYS A 145 -6.33 -16.38 -0.51
CA LYS A 145 -6.59 -15.16 -1.26
C LYS A 145 -8.09 -14.96 -1.40
N VAL A 146 -8.54 -13.73 -1.17
CA VAL A 146 -9.93 -13.31 -1.30
C VAL A 146 -10.01 -12.05 -2.15
N ILE A 147 -11.13 -11.87 -2.86
CA ILE A 147 -11.39 -10.63 -3.59
C ILE A 147 -11.87 -9.59 -2.57
N LYS A 148 -11.15 -8.48 -2.45
CA LYS A 148 -11.53 -7.32 -1.63
C LYS A 148 -11.81 -6.12 -2.52
N GLU A 149 -12.68 -5.23 -2.05
CA GLU A 149 -12.82 -3.92 -2.65
C GLU A 149 -11.80 -2.96 -2.04
N VAL A 150 -11.16 -2.19 -2.91
CA VAL A 150 -10.20 -1.14 -2.57
C VAL A 150 -10.75 0.16 -3.15
N ALA A 151 -11.02 1.13 -2.29
CA ALA A 151 -11.42 2.46 -2.66
C ALA A 151 -10.19 3.29 -3.07
N ILE A 152 -10.37 4.12 -4.09
CA ILE A 152 -9.46 5.19 -4.47
C ILE A 152 -10.25 6.48 -4.32
N LEU A 153 -9.87 7.29 -3.34
CA LEU A 153 -10.53 8.52 -2.94
C LEU A 153 -9.66 9.71 -3.31
N PHE A 154 -10.28 10.77 -3.81
CA PHE A 154 -9.63 11.99 -4.28
C PHE A 154 -10.22 13.17 -3.52
N ARG A 155 -9.36 13.92 -2.83
CA ARG A 155 -9.75 15.13 -2.12
C ARG A 155 -9.63 16.35 -3.02
N PHE A 156 -10.61 17.23 -2.86
CA PHE A 156 -10.62 18.56 -3.46
C PHE A 156 -10.86 19.59 -2.37
N GLU A 157 -9.90 20.48 -2.16
CA GLU A 157 -10.00 21.58 -1.19
C GLU A 157 -10.91 22.71 -1.68
N ASN A 158 -11.41 23.52 -0.76
CA ASN A 158 -12.22 24.69 -1.09
C ASN A 158 -11.39 25.71 -1.92
N GLY A 159 -11.99 26.29 -2.96
CA GLY A 159 -11.32 27.18 -3.92
C GLY A 159 -10.74 26.48 -5.16
N SER A 160 -10.48 25.17 -5.09
CA SER A 160 -9.93 24.37 -6.21
C SER A 160 -10.97 23.95 -7.27
N TYR A 161 -12.26 24.30 -7.07
CA TYR A 161 -13.37 23.92 -7.96
C TYR A 161 -13.24 24.48 -9.40
N LYS A 162 -12.43 25.53 -9.60
CA LYS A 162 -12.09 26.04 -10.93
C LYS A 162 -10.88 25.34 -11.55
N SER A 163 -9.93 24.86 -10.75
CA SER A 163 -8.72 24.18 -11.21
C SER A 163 -8.87 22.66 -11.32
N ASN A 164 -9.89 22.06 -10.68
CA ASN A 164 -10.05 20.60 -10.54
C ASN A 164 -8.76 19.92 -10.03
N GLU A 165 -8.06 20.59 -9.11
CA GLU A 165 -6.79 20.13 -8.57
C GLU A 165 -7.02 19.15 -7.42
N ILE A 166 -6.39 17.99 -7.52
CA ILE A 166 -6.46 16.93 -6.51
C ILE A 166 -5.44 17.27 -5.43
N SER A 167 -5.89 17.52 -4.20
CA SER A 167 -4.99 17.84 -3.09
C SER A 167 -4.42 16.59 -2.41
N GLU A 168 -5.21 15.52 -2.34
CA GLU A 168 -4.86 14.29 -1.63
C GLU A 168 -5.50 13.08 -2.33
N ILE A 169 -4.83 11.93 -2.30
CA ILE A 169 -5.38 10.66 -2.78
C ILE A 169 -5.22 9.61 -1.69
N VAL A 170 -6.36 9.05 -1.24
CA VAL A 170 -6.38 7.99 -0.24
C VAL A 170 -6.78 6.67 -0.89
N ILE A 171 -5.99 5.62 -0.64
CA ILE A 171 -6.27 4.26 -1.10
C ILE A 171 -6.52 3.39 0.12
N SER A 172 -7.71 2.81 0.23
CA SER A 172 -8.10 2.05 1.42
C SER A 172 -9.05 0.90 1.10
N ASN A 173 -8.95 -0.22 1.82
CA ASN A 173 -10.00 -1.23 1.80
C ASN A 173 -11.30 -0.65 2.36
N LEU A 174 -12.43 -1.03 1.76
CA LEU A 174 -13.74 -0.57 2.24
C LEU A 174 -14.04 -1.02 3.67
N SER A 175 -13.37 -2.07 4.16
CA SER A 175 -13.49 -2.56 5.52
C SER A 175 -12.79 -1.70 6.58
N LEU A 176 -11.96 -0.73 6.16
CA LEU A 176 -11.24 0.15 7.08
C LEU A 176 -11.95 1.50 7.23
N HIS A 177 -11.68 2.16 8.34
CA HIS A 177 -12.04 3.57 8.52
C HIS A 177 -11.18 4.47 7.63
N VAL A 178 -11.77 5.56 7.16
CA VAL A 178 -11.06 6.67 6.53
C VAL A 178 -11.64 7.95 7.10
N ASP A 179 -10.79 8.78 7.69
CA ASP A 179 -11.18 10.12 8.09
C ASP A 179 -11.36 10.98 6.83
N LEU A 180 -12.58 11.48 6.60
CA LEU A 180 -12.85 12.40 5.49
C LEU A 180 -12.95 13.85 5.97
N GLU A 181 -12.54 14.14 7.19
CA GLU A 181 -12.47 15.48 7.78
C GLU A 181 -13.80 16.24 7.68
N ASN A 182 -14.90 15.55 8.00
CA ASN A 182 -16.29 16.05 7.88
C ASN A 182 -16.70 16.51 6.47
N SER A 183 -15.89 16.23 5.45
CA SER A 183 -16.20 16.55 4.06
C SER A 183 -17.12 15.50 3.42
N PRO A 184 -18.04 15.90 2.53
CA PRO A 184 -18.95 14.98 1.86
C PRO A 184 -18.18 14.02 0.93
N LEU A 185 -18.65 12.77 0.85
CA LEU A 185 -18.13 11.77 -0.07
C LEU A 185 -19.09 11.59 -1.25
N ILE A 186 -18.61 11.83 -2.45
CA ILE A 186 -19.32 11.52 -3.68
C ILE A 186 -18.82 10.16 -4.17
N TRP A 187 -19.63 9.12 -3.94
CA TRP A 187 -19.30 7.74 -4.27
C TRP A 187 -19.77 7.38 -5.68
N LEU A 188 -18.83 7.13 -6.56
CA LEU A 188 -19.09 6.83 -7.96
C LEU A 188 -19.49 5.36 -8.15
N GLY A 189 -19.17 4.47 -7.21
CA GLY A 189 -19.41 3.04 -7.31
C GLY A 189 -18.21 2.25 -7.83
N LYS A 190 -18.40 0.96 -8.07
CA LYS A 190 -17.35 0.05 -8.53
C LYS A 190 -16.94 0.32 -9.99
N VAL A 191 -15.67 0.11 -10.31
CA VAL A 191 -15.06 0.35 -11.64
C VAL A 191 -14.21 -0.85 -12.03
N THR A 192 -14.14 -1.14 -13.33
CA THR A 192 -13.25 -2.19 -13.85
C THR A 192 -11.78 -1.75 -13.84
N ASP A 193 -10.84 -2.69 -13.76
CA ASP A 193 -9.41 -2.36 -13.82
C ASP A 193 -9.03 -1.57 -15.07
N TYR A 194 -9.60 -1.92 -16.22
CA TYR A 194 -9.32 -1.25 -17.49
C TYR A 194 -9.74 0.22 -17.46
N GLU A 195 -10.98 0.50 -17.03
CA GLU A 195 -11.51 1.86 -16.95
C GLU A 195 -10.74 2.69 -15.91
N SER A 196 -10.49 2.10 -14.74
CA SER A 196 -9.76 2.74 -13.65
C SER A 196 -8.34 3.13 -14.07
N VAL A 197 -7.54 2.20 -14.59
CA VAL A 197 -6.17 2.51 -15.04
C VAL A 197 -6.19 3.54 -16.17
N THR A 198 -7.11 3.43 -17.12
CA THR A 198 -7.25 4.42 -18.21
C THR A 198 -7.59 5.82 -17.68
N PHE A 199 -8.40 5.90 -16.64
CA PHE A 199 -8.76 7.15 -15.99
C PHE A 199 -7.60 7.73 -15.19
N LEU A 200 -6.94 6.93 -14.35
CA LEU A 200 -5.80 7.34 -13.52
C LEU A 200 -4.61 7.81 -14.37
N GLU A 201 -4.33 7.14 -15.49
CA GLU A 201 -3.32 7.59 -16.47
C GLU A 201 -3.58 9.01 -16.99
N LYS A 202 -4.86 9.39 -17.15
CA LYS A 202 -5.24 10.74 -17.57
C LYS A 202 -5.09 11.74 -16.43
N GLN A 203 -5.39 11.35 -15.19
CA GLN A 203 -5.19 12.22 -14.03
C GLN A 203 -3.70 12.48 -13.77
N TYR A 204 -2.85 11.45 -13.93
CA TYR A 204 -1.40 11.58 -13.75
C TYR A 204 -0.79 12.66 -14.64
N LYS A 205 -1.31 12.83 -15.86
CA LYS A 205 -0.86 13.86 -16.81
C LYS A 205 -1.32 15.28 -16.45
N LYS A 206 -2.35 15.40 -15.62
CA LYS A 206 -2.93 16.69 -15.23
C LYS A 206 -2.35 17.21 -13.92
N VAL A 207 -2.04 16.32 -12.99
CA VAL A 207 -1.48 16.70 -11.70
C VAL A 207 -0.03 17.15 -11.84
N THR A 208 0.31 18.22 -11.13
CA THR A 208 1.67 18.76 -11.03
C THR A 208 2.31 18.42 -9.68
N ASN A 209 1.51 18.27 -8.63
CA ASN A 209 1.94 17.83 -7.30
C ASN A 209 2.59 16.44 -7.38
N GLU A 210 3.81 16.34 -6.84
CA GLU A 210 4.60 15.11 -6.80
C GLU A 210 3.97 14.04 -5.90
N GLU A 211 3.39 14.42 -4.75
CA GLU A 211 2.68 13.52 -3.84
C GLU A 211 1.47 12.87 -4.53
N ALA A 212 0.64 13.68 -5.19
CA ALA A 212 -0.49 13.16 -5.97
C ALA A 212 -0.01 12.24 -7.13
N LYS A 213 1.14 12.53 -7.74
CA LYS A 213 1.73 11.63 -8.74
C LYS A 213 2.17 10.30 -8.14
N GLU A 214 2.79 10.32 -6.96
CA GLU A 214 3.17 9.10 -6.24
C GLU A 214 1.96 8.23 -5.88
N ASP A 215 0.89 8.85 -5.43
CA ASP A 215 -0.34 8.14 -5.08
C ASP A 215 -1.03 7.56 -6.31
N LEU A 216 -1.02 8.28 -7.44
CA LEU A 216 -1.51 7.75 -8.72
C LEU A 216 -0.67 6.58 -9.22
N ILE A 217 0.66 6.62 -9.06
CA ILE A 217 1.54 5.48 -9.37
C ILE A 217 1.15 4.28 -8.49
N THR A 218 0.95 4.51 -7.20
CA THR A 218 0.55 3.47 -6.24
C THR A 218 -0.81 2.89 -6.60
N ALA A 219 -1.82 3.73 -6.82
CA ALA A 219 -3.17 3.33 -7.21
C ALA A 219 -3.16 2.50 -8.50
N ILE A 220 -2.45 2.93 -9.55
CA ILE A 220 -2.32 2.17 -10.80
C ILE A 220 -1.66 0.82 -10.55
N SER A 221 -0.61 0.76 -9.72
CA SER A 221 0.12 -0.47 -9.40
C SER A 221 -0.70 -1.48 -8.61
N LEU A 222 -1.74 -1.03 -7.89
CA LEU A 222 -2.67 -1.89 -7.17
C LEU A 222 -3.74 -2.55 -8.06
N HIS A 223 -3.69 -2.34 -9.38
CA HIS A 223 -4.53 -3.07 -10.32
C HIS A 223 -3.95 -4.46 -10.64
N GLN A 224 -4.73 -5.31 -11.28
CA GLN A 224 -4.26 -6.59 -11.78
C GLN A 224 -3.18 -6.39 -12.85
N THR A 225 -2.26 -7.35 -12.91
CA THR A 225 -1.20 -7.35 -13.92
C THR A 225 -1.80 -7.32 -15.33
N SER A 226 -1.49 -6.26 -16.07
CA SER A 226 -1.90 -6.07 -17.45
C SER A 226 -0.83 -5.31 -18.22
N ASP A 227 -0.84 -5.42 -19.54
CA ASP A 227 0.08 -4.66 -20.38
C ASP A 227 -0.08 -3.15 -20.17
N ARG A 228 -1.29 -2.67 -19.85
CA ARG A 228 -1.54 -1.25 -19.58
C ARG A 228 -0.77 -0.78 -18.34
N VAL A 229 -0.89 -1.50 -17.22
CA VAL A 229 -0.16 -1.17 -15.98
C VAL A 229 1.35 -1.21 -16.21
N ILE A 230 1.86 -2.28 -16.84
CA ILE A 230 3.29 -2.42 -17.13
C ILE A 230 3.78 -1.32 -18.09
N ASN A 231 2.98 -0.96 -19.10
CA ASN A 231 3.28 0.14 -20.02
C ASN A 231 3.35 1.48 -19.31
N PHE A 232 2.41 1.76 -18.42
CA PHE A 232 2.39 3.00 -17.64
C PHE A 232 3.64 3.10 -16.75
N LEU A 233 3.89 2.09 -15.92
CA LEU A 233 5.05 2.07 -15.03
C LEU A 233 6.37 2.15 -15.81
N GLY A 234 6.50 1.38 -16.90
CA GLY A 234 7.67 1.45 -17.78
C GLY A 234 7.87 2.84 -18.40
N LYS A 235 6.80 3.56 -18.76
CA LYS A 235 6.90 4.95 -19.23
C LYS A 235 7.46 5.87 -18.16
N ILE A 236 6.99 5.77 -16.91
CA ILE A 236 7.52 6.58 -15.81
C ILE A 236 9.00 6.27 -15.58
N ILE A 237 9.36 4.98 -15.46
CA ILE A 237 10.74 4.51 -15.22
C ILE A 237 11.73 5.05 -16.26
N PHE A 238 11.33 5.17 -17.54
CA PHE A 238 12.21 5.65 -18.62
C PHE A 238 12.00 7.12 -19.01
N SER A 239 11.23 7.88 -18.22
CA SER A 239 10.91 9.28 -18.50
C SER A 239 11.92 10.28 -17.91
N LYS A 240 11.56 11.56 -17.99
CA LYS A 240 12.26 12.68 -17.33
C LYS A 240 11.72 13.00 -15.93
N GLU A 241 10.75 12.23 -15.39
CA GLU A 241 10.25 12.41 -14.02
C GLU A 241 11.37 12.34 -12.97
N THR A 242 11.09 12.79 -11.75
CA THR A 242 12.04 12.83 -10.63
C THR A 242 12.58 11.45 -10.28
N ASP A 243 13.72 11.40 -9.59
CA ASP A 243 14.30 10.13 -9.13
C ASP A 243 13.34 9.40 -8.19
N GLU A 244 12.56 10.13 -7.40
CA GLU A 244 11.58 9.56 -6.47
C GLU A 244 10.43 8.88 -7.22
N LEU A 245 9.78 9.57 -8.17
CA LEU A 245 8.71 8.98 -8.98
C LEU A 245 9.17 7.78 -9.82
N ARG A 246 10.38 7.85 -10.41
CA ARG A 246 10.95 6.69 -11.13
C ARG A 246 11.24 5.55 -10.18
N GLY A 247 11.80 5.84 -8.99
CA GLY A 247 12.05 4.87 -7.94
C GLY A 247 10.78 4.18 -7.43
N LYS A 248 9.70 4.94 -7.23
CA LYS A 248 8.37 4.45 -6.85
C LYS A 248 7.81 3.50 -7.92
N ALA A 249 7.90 3.87 -9.19
CA ALA A 249 7.48 3.00 -10.29
C ALA A 249 8.34 1.73 -10.40
N VAL A 250 9.65 1.82 -10.17
CA VAL A 250 10.56 0.66 -10.10
C VAL A 250 10.18 -0.29 -8.96
N PHE A 251 9.89 0.24 -7.77
CA PHE A 251 9.46 -0.57 -6.64
C PHE A 251 8.19 -1.34 -6.97
N TRP A 252 7.17 -0.63 -7.46
CA TRP A 252 5.86 -1.22 -7.69
C TRP A 252 5.78 -2.15 -8.91
N ILE A 253 6.57 -1.90 -9.95
CA ILE A 253 6.52 -2.75 -11.15
C ILE A 253 6.93 -4.20 -10.84
N ALA A 254 7.72 -4.43 -9.78
CA ALA A 254 8.16 -5.75 -9.34
C ALA A 254 7.02 -6.68 -8.91
N GLU A 255 5.89 -6.13 -8.46
CA GLU A 255 4.69 -6.90 -8.09
C GLU A 255 4.01 -7.55 -9.30
N HIS A 256 4.34 -7.09 -10.52
CA HIS A 256 3.85 -7.64 -11.78
C HIS A 256 4.85 -8.66 -12.35
N GLU A 257 4.97 -9.82 -11.71
CA GLU A 257 5.95 -10.88 -11.98
C GLU A 257 5.90 -11.45 -13.41
N THR A 258 6.44 -10.73 -14.38
CA THR A 258 6.48 -11.11 -15.80
C THR A 258 7.89 -11.02 -16.36
N GLU A 259 8.14 -11.75 -17.45
CA GLU A 259 9.39 -11.66 -18.21
C GLU A 259 9.66 -10.25 -18.75
N ARG A 260 8.59 -9.53 -19.07
CA ARG A 260 8.68 -8.14 -19.51
C ARG A 260 9.18 -7.23 -18.40
N VAL A 261 8.67 -7.41 -17.18
CA VAL A 261 9.11 -6.66 -16.00
C VAL A 261 10.56 -6.96 -15.64
N LEU A 262 10.97 -8.23 -15.71
CA LEU A 262 12.38 -8.61 -15.51
C LEU A 262 13.31 -7.84 -16.47
N LYS A 263 12.97 -7.79 -17.77
CA LYS A 263 13.73 -7.03 -18.77
C LYS A 263 13.76 -5.53 -18.48
N ILE A 264 12.64 -4.95 -18.03
CA ILE A 264 12.57 -3.54 -17.63
C ILE A 264 13.53 -3.28 -16.47
N LEU A 265 13.47 -4.07 -15.41
CA LEU A 265 14.31 -3.88 -14.22
C LEU A 265 15.81 -4.04 -14.53
N ILE A 266 16.20 -5.04 -15.32
CA ILE A 266 17.60 -5.20 -15.77
C ILE A 266 18.06 -3.95 -16.53
N LYS A 267 17.26 -3.48 -17.49
CA LYS A 267 17.57 -2.26 -18.25
C LYS A 267 17.69 -1.04 -17.32
N THR A 268 16.84 -0.93 -16.30
CA THR A 268 16.91 0.15 -15.31
C THR A 268 18.22 0.11 -14.53
N VAL A 269 18.64 -1.07 -14.04
CA VAL A 269 19.94 -1.24 -13.35
C VAL A 269 21.11 -0.80 -14.24
N GLU A 270 21.03 -1.04 -15.55
CA GLU A 270 22.12 -0.71 -16.48
C GLU A 270 22.13 0.76 -16.94
N LYS A 271 20.95 1.38 -17.06
CA LYS A 271 20.78 2.61 -17.85
C LYS A 271 20.19 3.79 -17.09
N ASP A 272 19.56 3.59 -15.93
CA ASP A 272 19.00 4.74 -15.20
C ASP A 272 20.12 5.71 -14.78
N ARG A 273 19.85 7.00 -14.89
CA ARG A 273 20.79 8.08 -14.57
C ARG A 273 21.13 8.12 -13.08
N SER A 274 20.18 7.78 -12.22
CA SER A 274 20.30 7.85 -10.77
C SER A 274 20.86 6.57 -10.18
N VAL A 275 21.86 6.68 -9.31
CA VAL A 275 22.37 5.53 -8.54
C VAL A 275 21.25 4.93 -7.71
N GLU A 276 20.44 5.77 -7.06
CA GLU A 276 19.37 5.34 -6.17
C GLU A 276 18.29 4.52 -6.92
N VAL A 277 17.87 4.99 -8.09
CA VAL A 277 16.89 4.25 -8.92
C VAL A 277 17.46 2.91 -9.39
N ARG A 278 18.76 2.86 -9.74
CA ARG A 278 19.43 1.59 -10.05
C ARG A 278 19.43 0.65 -8.85
N GLU A 279 19.71 1.14 -7.65
CA GLU A 279 19.67 0.33 -6.42
C GLU A 279 18.25 -0.16 -6.09
N LYS A 280 17.22 0.69 -6.23
CA LYS A 280 15.80 0.31 -6.10
C LYS A 280 15.45 -0.79 -7.12
N ALA A 281 16.03 -0.78 -8.32
CA ALA A 281 15.82 -1.84 -9.32
C ALA A 281 16.50 -3.16 -8.92
N VAL A 282 17.71 -3.13 -8.34
CA VAL A 282 18.35 -4.34 -7.78
C VAL A 282 17.50 -4.93 -6.64
N PHE A 283 16.99 -4.08 -5.74
CA PHE A 283 16.07 -4.52 -4.69
C PHE A 283 14.81 -5.15 -5.28
N SER A 284 14.21 -4.53 -6.29
CA SER A 284 13.01 -5.02 -6.98
C SER A 284 13.24 -6.39 -7.61
N LEU A 285 14.39 -6.63 -8.26
CA LEU A 285 14.78 -7.95 -8.75
C LEU A 285 14.86 -9.00 -7.61
N SER A 286 15.27 -8.59 -6.41
CA SER A 286 15.35 -9.51 -5.27
C SER A 286 14.00 -9.96 -4.75
N ARG A 287 12.98 -9.09 -4.88
CA ARG A 287 11.60 -9.33 -4.46
C ARG A 287 10.84 -10.27 -5.38
N MET A 288 11.22 -10.31 -6.66
CA MET A 288 10.62 -11.25 -7.62
C MET A 288 10.86 -12.71 -7.20
N LYS A 289 9.80 -13.52 -7.28
CA LYS A 289 9.83 -14.94 -6.91
C LYS A 289 10.43 -15.86 -7.98
N ASN A 290 10.55 -15.39 -9.22
CA ASN A 290 11.04 -16.24 -10.31
C ASN A 290 12.57 -16.49 -10.25
N GLU A 291 12.99 -17.64 -10.76
CA GLU A 291 14.40 -18.05 -10.73
C GLU A 291 15.29 -17.14 -11.60
N ARG A 292 14.75 -16.62 -12.71
CA ARG A 292 15.48 -15.74 -13.64
C ARG A 292 15.88 -14.40 -13.01
N ALA A 293 15.11 -13.87 -12.07
CA ALA A 293 15.51 -12.71 -11.29
C ALA A 293 16.68 -13.02 -10.35
N THR A 294 16.73 -14.24 -9.81
CA THR A 294 17.91 -14.71 -9.04
C THR A 294 19.14 -14.82 -9.95
N GLU A 295 18.98 -15.32 -11.18
CA GLU A 295 20.07 -15.34 -12.17
C GLU A 295 20.55 -13.93 -12.53
N ALA A 296 19.63 -12.98 -12.70
CA ALA A 296 19.98 -11.59 -12.94
C ALA A 296 20.77 -10.98 -11.77
N LEU A 297 20.40 -11.27 -10.51
CA LEU A 297 21.18 -10.83 -9.35
C LEU A 297 22.58 -11.47 -9.29
N ILE A 298 22.69 -12.75 -9.65
CA ILE A 298 24.00 -13.44 -9.74
C ILE A 298 24.86 -12.78 -10.81
N ASP A 299 24.26 -12.48 -11.96
CA ASP A 299 24.93 -11.79 -13.06
C ASP A 299 25.46 -10.41 -12.61
N LEU A 300 24.61 -9.62 -11.97
CA LEU A 300 24.99 -8.31 -11.44
C LEU A 300 26.11 -8.41 -10.40
N ALA A 301 26.05 -9.38 -9.49
CA ALA A 301 27.10 -9.60 -8.49
C ALA A 301 28.46 -9.88 -9.14
N TYR A 302 28.48 -10.60 -10.27
CA TYR A 302 29.72 -10.96 -10.97
C TYR A 302 30.23 -9.90 -11.94
N ARG A 303 29.33 -9.25 -12.68
CA ARG A 303 29.69 -8.55 -13.92
C ARG A 303 29.23 -7.09 -13.98
N ALA A 304 28.44 -6.59 -13.03
CA ALA A 304 28.01 -5.20 -13.08
C ALA A 304 29.23 -4.26 -13.01
N LYS A 305 29.29 -3.28 -13.90
CA LYS A 305 30.43 -2.32 -13.95
C LYS A 305 30.53 -1.46 -12.68
N ASN A 306 29.38 -1.12 -12.10
CA ASN A 306 29.32 -0.31 -10.89
C ASN A 306 29.48 -1.19 -9.64
N ARG A 307 30.52 -0.91 -8.84
CA ARG A 307 30.85 -1.66 -7.62
C ARG A 307 29.73 -1.66 -6.58
N GLU A 308 29.01 -0.55 -6.41
CA GLU A 308 27.90 -0.48 -5.45
C GLU A 308 26.73 -1.37 -5.89
N ILE A 309 26.43 -1.43 -7.18
CA ILE A 309 25.44 -2.39 -7.73
C ILE A 309 25.86 -3.83 -7.43
N ARG A 310 27.15 -4.17 -7.60
CA ARG A 310 27.66 -5.50 -7.23
C ARG A 310 27.46 -5.78 -5.74
N LYS A 311 27.78 -4.82 -4.85
CA LYS A 311 27.58 -4.94 -3.39
C LYS A 311 26.11 -5.16 -3.01
N LYS A 312 25.19 -4.44 -3.65
CA LYS A 312 23.74 -4.61 -3.42
C LYS A 312 23.26 -5.97 -3.91
N ALA A 313 23.70 -6.42 -5.09
CA ALA A 313 23.36 -7.73 -5.59
C ALA A 313 23.85 -8.85 -4.66
N ILE A 314 25.09 -8.76 -4.16
CA ILE A 314 25.65 -9.67 -3.14
C ILE A 314 24.81 -9.66 -1.86
N PHE A 315 24.42 -8.48 -1.38
CA PHE A 315 23.57 -8.36 -0.19
C PHE A 315 22.22 -9.08 -0.38
N TRP A 316 21.53 -8.81 -1.49
CA TRP A 316 20.23 -9.42 -1.78
C TRP A 316 20.31 -10.92 -2.07
N LEU A 317 21.42 -11.41 -2.63
CA LEU A 317 21.67 -12.86 -2.71
C LEU A 317 21.79 -13.49 -1.32
N GLY A 318 22.40 -12.79 -0.36
CA GLY A 318 22.41 -13.20 1.05
C GLY A 318 21.00 -13.30 1.63
N GLN A 319 20.17 -12.28 1.42
CA GLN A 319 18.78 -12.26 1.89
C GLN A 319 17.91 -13.35 1.26
N LYS A 320 18.11 -13.65 -0.04
CA LYS A 320 17.38 -14.74 -0.70
C LYS A 320 17.77 -16.12 -0.17
N ALA A 321 19.00 -16.28 0.33
CA ALA A 321 19.52 -17.49 0.98
C ALA A 321 19.31 -18.83 0.23
N SER A 322 18.99 -18.79 -1.07
CA SER A 322 18.75 -20.00 -1.87
C SER A 322 20.05 -20.77 -2.10
N LYS A 323 19.97 -22.07 -2.40
CA LYS A 323 21.15 -22.88 -2.77
C LYS A 323 21.96 -22.23 -3.90
N LYS A 324 21.26 -21.64 -4.89
CA LYS A 324 21.86 -20.94 -6.03
C LYS A 324 22.58 -19.65 -5.58
N SER A 325 21.94 -18.87 -4.71
CA SER A 325 22.52 -17.66 -4.12
C SER A 325 23.76 -17.96 -3.29
N VAL A 326 23.72 -18.99 -2.44
CA VAL A 326 24.87 -19.42 -1.61
C VAL A 326 26.02 -19.90 -2.48
N LYS A 327 25.75 -20.69 -3.53
CA LYS A 327 26.77 -21.07 -4.52
C LYS A 327 27.40 -19.82 -5.14
N ALA A 328 26.59 -18.82 -5.46
CA ALA A 328 27.06 -17.60 -6.08
C ALA A 328 27.96 -16.77 -5.15
N LEU A 329 27.54 -16.58 -3.90
CA LEU A 329 28.32 -15.89 -2.85
C LEU A 329 29.67 -16.56 -2.62
N LYS A 330 29.71 -17.90 -2.55
CA LYS A 330 30.97 -18.64 -2.42
C LYS A 330 31.92 -18.39 -3.61
N LYS A 331 31.39 -18.25 -4.82
CA LYS A 331 32.20 -17.88 -5.99
C LYS A 331 32.78 -16.48 -5.84
N VAL A 332 31.97 -15.50 -5.39
CA VAL A 332 32.47 -14.15 -5.10
C VAL A 332 33.59 -14.17 -4.06
N VAL A 333 33.43 -14.92 -2.97
CA VAL A 333 34.47 -15.00 -1.94
C VAL A 333 35.80 -15.48 -2.50
N ASN A 334 35.81 -16.53 -3.32
CA ASN A 334 37.05 -17.19 -3.76
C ASN A 334 37.67 -16.57 -5.03
N ASP A 335 36.85 -16.09 -5.95
CA ASP A 335 37.28 -15.82 -7.33
C ASP A 335 37.25 -14.32 -7.70
N ASP A 336 36.60 -13.46 -6.91
CA ASP A 336 36.48 -12.04 -7.23
C ASP A 336 37.82 -11.32 -7.04
N SER A 337 38.21 -10.46 -7.98
CA SER A 337 39.43 -9.67 -7.87
C SER A 337 39.29 -8.51 -6.87
N ASP A 338 38.06 -8.08 -6.57
CA ASP A 338 37.79 -6.99 -5.63
C ASP A 338 37.66 -7.53 -4.20
N TYR A 339 38.68 -7.24 -3.39
CA TYR A 339 38.76 -7.64 -1.99
C TYR A 339 37.57 -7.14 -1.13
N GLU A 340 36.95 -6.01 -1.46
CA GLU A 340 35.78 -5.53 -0.73
C GLU A 340 34.53 -6.35 -1.05
N LEU A 341 34.40 -6.83 -2.29
CA LEU A 341 33.29 -7.68 -2.69
C LEU A 341 33.42 -9.08 -2.08
N GLN A 342 34.66 -9.60 -2.01
CA GLN A 342 34.93 -10.82 -1.25
C GLN A 342 34.48 -10.66 0.21
N LYS A 343 34.88 -9.58 0.91
CA LYS A 343 34.43 -9.28 2.29
C LYS A 343 32.91 -9.16 2.40
N ARG A 344 32.25 -8.50 1.44
CA ARG A 344 30.79 -8.35 1.41
C ARG A 344 30.10 -9.70 1.24
N ALA A 345 30.65 -10.60 0.45
CA ALA A 345 30.12 -11.95 0.28
C ALA A 345 30.33 -12.82 1.53
N VAL A 346 31.45 -12.67 2.25
CA VAL A 346 31.63 -13.30 3.57
C VAL A 346 30.57 -12.82 4.55
N PHE A 347 30.28 -11.52 4.60
CA PHE A 347 29.20 -10.98 5.41
C PHE A 347 27.83 -11.52 4.99
N ALA A 348 27.52 -11.56 3.69
CA ALA A 348 26.26 -12.13 3.22
C ALA A 348 26.09 -13.61 3.65
N LEU A 349 27.16 -14.40 3.62
CA LEU A 349 27.15 -15.77 4.14
C LEU A 349 26.93 -15.84 5.65
N SER A 350 27.42 -14.87 6.44
CA SER A 350 27.19 -14.83 7.88
C SER A 350 25.78 -14.42 8.28
N GLN A 351 24.97 -13.93 7.33
CA GLN A 351 23.58 -13.52 7.56
C GLN A 351 22.56 -14.57 7.07
N LEU A 352 23.03 -15.75 6.65
CA LEU A 352 22.12 -16.83 6.26
C LEU A 352 21.33 -17.33 7.49
N PRO A 353 20.04 -17.65 7.32
CA PRO A 353 19.18 -18.10 8.42
C PRO A 353 19.63 -19.45 9.00
N ASP A 354 19.19 -19.73 10.23
CA ASP A 354 19.39 -21.02 10.93
C ASP A 354 20.85 -21.47 11.01
N ASN A 355 21.79 -20.52 11.15
CA ASN A 355 23.23 -20.77 11.15
C ASN A 355 23.75 -21.53 9.91
N LYS A 356 23.01 -21.53 8.78
CA LYS A 356 23.42 -22.17 7.52
C LYS A 356 24.72 -21.58 6.95
N GLY A 357 25.08 -20.37 7.38
CA GLY A 357 26.35 -19.71 7.06
C GLY A 357 27.59 -20.31 7.74
N VAL A 358 27.43 -20.86 8.94
CA VAL A 358 28.56 -21.24 9.81
C VAL A 358 29.50 -22.26 9.14
N PRO A 359 29.03 -23.35 8.50
CA PRO A 359 29.91 -24.28 7.78
C PRO A 359 30.73 -23.61 6.67
N HIS A 360 30.18 -22.60 6.00
CA HIS A 360 30.88 -21.86 4.95
C HIS A 360 31.96 -20.95 5.54
N LEU A 361 31.65 -20.24 6.62
CA LEU A 361 32.62 -19.40 7.32
C LEU A 361 33.78 -20.22 7.90
N ILE A 362 33.51 -21.40 8.48
CA ILE A 362 34.55 -22.33 8.97
C ILE A 362 35.49 -22.72 7.83
N LYS A 363 34.94 -23.07 6.66
CA LYS A 363 35.75 -23.43 5.49
C LYS A 363 36.62 -22.24 5.05
N ILE A 364 36.04 -21.05 4.92
CA ILE A 364 36.76 -19.84 4.52
C ILE A 364 37.89 -19.51 5.51
N ALA A 365 37.61 -19.53 6.81
CA ALA A 365 38.59 -19.26 7.86
C ALA A 365 39.80 -20.20 7.82
N LYS A 366 39.60 -21.46 7.41
CA LYS A 366 40.66 -22.48 7.34
C LYS A 366 41.43 -22.49 6.03
N THR A 367 40.77 -22.23 4.90
CA THR A 367 41.33 -22.57 3.58
C THR A 367 41.50 -21.40 2.63
N HIS A 368 40.92 -20.23 2.90
CA HIS A 368 41.00 -19.11 1.95
C HIS A 368 42.44 -18.61 1.80
N SER A 369 42.90 -18.38 0.57
CA SER A 369 44.29 -17.97 0.29
C SER A 369 44.62 -16.60 0.89
N ASN A 370 43.71 -15.63 0.73
CA ASN A 370 43.85 -14.29 1.30
C ASN A 370 43.63 -14.28 2.83
N ARG A 371 44.66 -13.85 3.58
CA ARG A 371 44.65 -13.76 5.06
C ARG A 371 43.56 -12.85 5.58
N GLU A 372 43.30 -11.74 4.92
CA GLU A 372 42.33 -10.75 5.39
C GLU A 372 40.88 -11.25 5.21
N ILE A 373 40.62 -12.07 4.19
CA ILE A 373 39.35 -12.81 4.07
C ILE A 373 39.21 -13.86 5.18
N ARG A 374 40.27 -14.60 5.51
CA ARG A 374 40.25 -15.54 6.65
C ARG A 374 39.91 -14.81 7.95
N LYS A 375 40.56 -13.67 8.23
CA LYS A 375 40.26 -12.81 9.39
C LYS A 375 38.79 -12.37 9.41
N LYS A 376 38.23 -11.97 8.26
CA LYS A 376 36.81 -11.57 8.20
C LYS A 376 35.86 -12.73 8.50
N ALA A 377 36.16 -13.94 8.04
CA ALA A 377 35.38 -15.12 8.39
C ALA A 377 35.50 -15.48 9.88
N ILE A 378 36.70 -15.40 10.46
CA ILE A 378 36.95 -15.58 11.90
C ILE A 378 36.14 -14.56 12.73
N PHE A 379 36.15 -13.29 12.32
CA PHE A 379 35.36 -12.24 12.97
C PHE A 379 33.87 -12.62 13.03
N TRP A 380 33.29 -13.02 11.90
CA TRP A 380 31.87 -13.40 11.85
C TRP A 380 31.55 -14.71 12.56
N LEU A 381 32.49 -15.66 12.62
CA LEU A 381 32.36 -16.84 13.50
C LEU A 381 32.31 -16.43 14.97
N GLY A 382 33.09 -15.43 15.38
CA GLY A 382 33.04 -14.90 16.75
C GLY A 382 31.74 -14.19 17.11
N GLN A 383 30.95 -13.77 16.11
CA GLN A 383 29.60 -13.21 16.30
C GLN A 383 28.50 -14.28 16.31
N SER A 384 28.85 -15.54 16.03
CA SER A 384 27.87 -16.63 15.97
C SER A 384 27.73 -17.31 17.32
N ALA A 385 26.48 -17.55 17.73
CA ALA A 385 26.15 -18.39 18.88
C ALA A 385 26.21 -19.91 18.57
N ASP A 386 26.59 -20.30 17.35
CA ASP A 386 26.66 -21.70 16.95
C ASP A 386 27.87 -22.40 17.60
N PRO A 387 27.70 -23.52 18.33
CA PRO A 387 28.81 -24.21 19.00
C PRO A 387 29.95 -24.62 18.07
N ARG A 388 29.67 -24.89 16.79
CA ARG A 388 30.68 -25.24 15.78
C ARG A 388 31.66 -24.09 15.52
N ALA A 389 31.21 -22.85 15.68
CA ALA A 389 32.04 -21.67 15.55
C ALA A 389 33.06 -21.61 16.70
N LEU A 390 32.61 -21.75 17.95
CA LEU A 390 33.49 -21.77 19.12
C LEU A 390 34.53 -22.90 19.03
N GLU A 391 34.10 -24.13 18.72
CA GLU A 391 34.99 -25.28 18.57
C GLU A 391 36.07 -25.01 17.49
N THR A 392 35.68 -24.37 16.40
CA THR A 392 36.61 -24.01 15.33
C THR A 392 37.59 -22.93 15.76
N LEU A 393 37.15 -21.89 16.47
CA LEU A 393 38.01 -20.81 16.95
C LEU A 393 39.06 -21.32 17.94
N VAL A 394 38.67 -22.19 18.88
CA VAL A 394 39.60 -22.85 19.81
C VAL A 394 40.67 -23.65 19.05
N LYS A 395 40.28 -24.39 18.00
CA LYS A 395 41.23 -25.13 17.16
C LYS A 395 42.19 -24.23 16.37
N ILE A 396 41.74 -23.03 15.97
CA ILE A 396 42.58 -22.06 15.24
C ILE A 396 43.60 -21.42 16.18
N VAL A 397 43.24 -21.10 17.42
CA VAL A 397 44.13 -20.43 18.39
C VAL A 397 45.17 -21.38 18.99
N ARG A 398 44.87 -22.69 19.07
CA ARG A 398 45.79 -23.71 19.59
C ARG A 398 46.87 -24.16 18.59
N LYS A 399 46.77 -23.74 17.33
CA LYS A 399 47.78 -23.97 16.30
C LYS A 399 48.60 -22.71 16.11
#